data_AF-A0A7Y3DPB6-F1
#
_entry.id   AF-A0A7Y3DPB6-F1
#
_cell.length_a   1.000
_cell.length_b   1.000
_cell.length_c   1.000
_cell.angle_alpha   90.00
_cell.angle_beta   90.00
_cell.angle_gamma   90.00
#
_symmetry.space_group_name_H-M   'P 1'
#
loop_
_entity.id
_entity.type
_entity.pdbx_description
1 polymer ?
#
loop_
_entity_poly.entity_id
_entity_poly.type
_entity_poly.pdbx_seq_one_letter_code
_entity_poly.pdbx_strand_id
1 'polypeptide(L)'
;MRNFTGFCWLYFIIVLFLDSPPVAVCQQFRSQQAGFFITVNGIENPYEIVTVFVLPNEQLKIKVKKNKTTDEFRLYSPEGKIIPAASGHRKWRVPSQAGLYQLKMASVNHQRSTTLNVFVMVPFSRLAGEYLNGYRIGRYPQIALKGLAIYKPPRGFVEVTPQNENTLISPHFKLKQFLCKQSGGYPKYLVLQEKLLLKLELILGEVNEKGYRCDTFHVMSGYRTPYYNKAIGNVTYSRHIYGGASDIFIDENPKDDTMDDLNQDGKIDYKDAAGLYRIIDRLYGKRFYDPFLGGLAWYKKNSNHGPFVHVDVRGRPTRWGD
;
A
#
# COMPACT_ATOMS: atom_id res chain seq x y z
N MET A 1 -91.92 -8.59 -21.16
CA MET A 1 -91.22 -8.81 -22.45
C MET A 1 -89.75 -8.52 -22.22
N ARG A 2 -88.91 -9.53 -22.43
CA ARG A 2 -87.46 -9.52 -22.22
C ARG A 2 -86.79 -8.55 -23.19
N ASN A 3 -85.73 -7.86 -22.76
CA ASN A 3 -84.48 -7.81 -23.53
C ASN A 3 -83.30 -7.59 -22.58
N PHE A 4 -82.41 -8.57 -22.63
CA PHE A 4 -81.13 -8.69 -21.95
C PHE A 4 -80.08 -7.92 -22.74
N THR A 5 -79.23 -7.14 -22.07
CA THR A 5 -77.86 -6.86 -22.51
C THR A 5 -76.95 -6.87 -21.29
N GLY A 6 -76.24 -8.00 -21.10
CA GLY A 6 -75.24 -8.15 -20.06
C GLY A 6 -73.92 -7.52 -20.48
N PHE A 7 -73.36 -6.67 -19.61
CA PHE A 7 -72.00 -6.16 -19.73
C PHE A 7 -71.09 -6.99 -18.81
N CYS A 8 -70.15 -7.70 -19.42
CA CYS A 8 -69.17 -8.53 -18.74
C CYS A 8 -67.98 -7.66 -18.32
N TRP A 9 -67.78 -7.42 -17.02
CA TRP A 9 -66.58 -6.75 -16.51
C TRP A 9 -65.52 -7.80 -16.19
N LEU A 10 -64.47 -7.86 -17.00
CA LEU A 10 -63.25 -8.60 -16.69
C LEU A 10 -62.47 -7.83 -15.61
N TYR A 11 -62.34 -8.40 -14.40
CA TYR A 11 -61.39 -7.91 -13.40
C TYR A 11 -59.98 -8.41 -13.75
N PHE A 12 -59.10 -7.51 -14.18
CA PHE A 12 -57.65 -7.76 -14.23
C PHE A 12 -57.08 -7.56 -12.82
N ILE A 13 -56.70 -8.64 -12.15
CA ILE A 13 -55.87 -8.56 -10.94
C ILE A 13 -54.42 -8.34 -11.41
N ILE A 14 -53.93 -7.11 -11.27
CA ILE A 14 -52.50 -6.82 -11.41
C ILE A 14 -51.83 -7.25 -10.10
N VAL A 15 -51.14 -8.39 -10.12
CA VAL A 15 -50.23 -8.78 -9.05
C VAL A 15 -48.93 -7.98 -9.25
N LEU A 16 -48.80 -6.89 -8.48
CA LEU A 16 -47.54 -6.16 -8.38
C LEU A 16 -46.56 -7.02 -7.58
N PHE A 17 -45.64 -7.71 -8.27
CA PHE A 17 -44.43 -8.22 -7.64
C PHE A 17 -43.57 -7.02 -7.24
N LEU A 18 -43.56 -6.71 -5.94
CA LEU A 18 -42.56 -5.83 -5.35
C LEU A 18 -41.23 -6.60 -5.37
N ASP A 19 -40.48 -6.48 -6.47
CA ASP A 19 -39.07 -6.84 -6.50
C ASP A 19 -38.35 -5.96 -5.48
N SER A 20 -38.11 -6.53 -4.31
CA SER A 20 -37.26 -5.90 -3.31
C SER A 20 -35.86 -5.78 -3.93
N PRO A 21 -35.25 -4.58 -3.94
CA PRO A 21 -33.90 -4.43 -4.48
C PRO A 21 -32.96 -5.38 -3.73
N PRO A 22 -31.96 -5.99 -4.40
CA PRO A 22 -30.99 -6.83 -3.72
C PRO A 22 -30.36 -6.00 -2.60
N VAL A 23 -30.53 -6.47 -1.36
CA VAL A 23 -29.84 -5.92 -0.20
C VAL A 23 -28.36 -5.92 -0.55
N ALA A 24 -27.77 -4.73 -0.66
CA ALA A 24 -26.34 -4.59 -0.89
C ALA A 24 -25.62 -5.33 0.24
N VAL A 25 -25.09 -6.51 -0.07
CA VAL A 25 -24.24 -7.25 0.86
C VAL A 25 -23.04 -6.35 1.09
N CYS A 26 -22.97 -5.73 2.27
CA CYS A 26 -21.79 -4.99 2.69
C CYS A 26 -20.61 -5.97 2.60
N GLN A 27 -19.77 -5.81 1.58
CA GLN A 27 -18.67 -6.73 1.35
C GLN A 27 -17.69 -6.54 2.50
N GLN A 28 -17.60 -7.55 3.35
CA GLN A 28 -16.71 -7.55 4.52
C GLN A 28 -15.25 -7.41 4.04
N PHE A 29 -14.47 -6.57 4.73
CA PHE A 29 -13.05 -6.40 4.47
C PHE A 29 -12.34 -7.77 4.48
N ARG A 30 -11.49 -8.02 3.48
CA ARG A 30 -10.67 -9.22 3.39
C ARG A 30 -9.22 -8.80 3.46
N SER A 31 -8.48 -9.34 4.44
CA SER A 31 -7.05 -9.03 4.62
C SER A 31 -6.14 -9.54 3.49
N GLN A 32 -6.66 -10.38 2.57
CA GLN A 32 -5.93 -10.94 1.42
C GLN A 32 -4.59 -11.58 1.81
N GLN A 33 -4.60 -12.34 2.91
CA GLN A 33 -3.49 -13.18 3.32
C GLN A 33 -3.47 -14.47 2.48
N ALA A 34 -2.29 -14.85 2.00
CA ALA A 34 -2.11 -16.00 1.11
C ALA A 34 -2.27 -17.37 1.81
N GLY A 35 -2.42 -17.39 3.14
CA GLY A 35 -2.46 -18.61 3.96
C GLY A 35 -1.09 -19.27 4.19
N PHE A 36 0.00 -18.63 3.75
CA PHE A 36 1.38 -19.02 4.03
C PHE A 36 2.27 -17.77 4.04
N PHE A 37 3.50 -17.92 4.54
CA PHE A 37 4.46 -16.82 4.58
C PHE A 37 5.60 -17.08 3.61
N ILE A 38 5.96 -16.07 2.84
CA ILE A 38 7.24 -16.04 2.12
C ILE A 38 8.20 -15.08 2.81
N THR A 39 9.48 -15.39 2.75
CA THR A 39 10.55 -14.45 3.07
C THR A 39 11.25 -14.05 1.77
N VAL A 40 11.32 -12.76 1.49
CA VAL A 40 12.05 -12.19 0.37
C VAL A 40 13.18 -11.34 0.94
N ASN A 41 14.43 -11.71 0.67
CA ASN A 41 15.62 -11.08 1.27
C ASN A 41 15.56 -10.95 2.81
N GLY A 42 14.91 -11.92 3.47
CA GLY A 42 14.76 -11.95 4.93
C GLY A 42 13.56 -11.17 5.48
N ILE A 43 12.81 -10.44 4.65
CA ILE A 43 11.56 -9.79 5.05
C ILE A 43 10.41 -10.79 4.88
N GLU A 44 9.71 -11.06 5.96
CA GLU A 44 8.55 -11.96 6.00
C GLU A 44 7.28 -11.24 5.50
N ASN A 45 6.50 -11.93 4.68
CA ASN A 45 5.28 -11.39 4.10
C ASN A 45 4.17 -12.48 4.02
N PRO A 46 2.97 -12.23 4.61
CA PRO A 46 1.84 -13.15 4.59
C PRO A 46 0.86 -12.96 3.42
N TYR A 47 1.04 -11.94 2.58
CA TYR A 47 0.01 -11.45 1.67
C TYR A 47 0.05 -12.10 0.28
N GLU A 48 -1.09 -12.05 -0.41
CA GLU A 48 -1.24 -12.51 -1.79
C GLU A 48 -0.46 -11.63 -2.79
N ILE A 49 -0.20 -10.37 -2.45
CA ILE A 49 0.61 -9.44 -3.24
C ILE A 49 1.80 -8.98 -2.42
N VAL A 50 3.00 -9.29 -2.91
CA VAL A 50 4.27 -8.95 -2.29
C VAL A 50 5.09 -8.13 -3.25
N THR A 51 5.72 -7.07 -2.75
CA THR A 51 6.62 -6.23 -3.55
C THR A 51 8.01 -6.20 -2.94
N VAL A 52 9.02 -6.19 -3.80
CA VAL A 52 10.43 -5.99 -3.43
C VAL A 52 11.10 -5.02 -4.41
N PHE A 53 11.99 -4.18 -3.88
CA PHE A 53 12.76 -3.20 -4.63
C PHE A 53 14.23 -3.60 -4.67
N VAL A 54 14.74 -3.93 -5.87
CA VAL A 54 16.09 -4.49 -6.05
C VAL A 54 16.86 -3.74 -7.11
N LEU A 55 18.19 -3.78 -7.03
CA LEU A 55 19.04 -3.25 -8.11
C LEU A 55 19.21 -4.28 -9.23
N PRO A 56 19.57 -3.82 -10.45
CA PRO A 56 19.89 -4.71 -11.56
C PRO A 56 20.97 -5.72 -11.20
N ASN A 57 20.85 -6.94 -11.73
CA ASN A 57 21.81 -8.04 -11.57
C ASN A 57 21.99 -8.59 -10.14
N GLU A 58 21.22 -8.11 -9.16
CA GLU A 58 21.19 -8.69 -7.83
C GLU A 58 20.67 -10.13 -7.83
N GLN A 59 20.85 -10.81 -6.69
CA GLN A 59 20.28 -12.14 -6.47
C GLN A 59 19.19 -12.06 -5.41
N LEU A 60 17.96 -12.35 -5.82
CA LEU A 60 16.80 -12.39 -4.94
C LEU A 60 16.75 -13.74 -4.24
N LYS A 61 16.68 -13.73 -2.90
CA LYS A 61 16.53 -14.94 -2.08
C LYS A 61 15.09 -15.06 -1.60
N ILE A 62 14.40 -16.09 -2.08
CA ILE A 62 12.98 -16.35 -1.77
C ILE A 62 12.88 -17.69 -1.05
N LYS A 63 12.11 -17.74 0.04
CA LYS A 63 11.85 -18.97 0.79
C LYS A 63 10.41 -18.97 1.29
N VAL A 64 9.77 -20.12 1.26
CA VAL A 64 8.51 -20.34 1.97
C VAL A 64 8.87 -20.69 3.40
N LYS A 65 8.33 -19.96 4.38
CA LYS A 65 8.49 -20.31 5.78
C LYS A 65 7.68 -21.57 6.04
N LYS A 66 8.32 -22.60 6.61
CA LYS A 66 7.61 -23.81 7.03
C LYS A 66 6.51 -23.39 8.00
N ASN A 67 5.26 -23.52 7.58
CA ASN A 67 4.09 -23.28 8.39
C ASN A 67 3.43 -24.63 8.71
N LYS A 68 2.28 -24.65 9.39
CA LYS A 68 1.50 -25.88 9.63
C LYS A 68 0.98 -26.57 8.34
N THR A 69 1.27 -26.04 7.15
CA THR A 69 0.82 -26.64 5.88
C THR A 69 1.80 -27.71 5.42
N THR A 70 1.27 -28.79 4.87
CA THR A 70 2.04 -29.87 4.21
C THR A 70 2.25 -29.60 2.72
N ASP A 71 1.87 -28.40 2.24
CA ASP A 71 1.92 -28.08 0.82
C ASP A 71 3.37 -27.95 0.34
N GLU A 72 3.63 -28.52 -0.83
CA GLU A 72 4.83 -28.18 -1.61
C GLU A 72 4.55 -26.93 -2.45
N PHE A 73 5.55 -26.05 -2.57
CA PHE A 73 5.43 -24.79 -3.31
C PHE A 73 6.42 -24.72 -4.49
N ARG A 74 6.04 -24.01 -5.54
CA ARG A 74 6.87 -23.73 -6.72
C ARG A 74 6.92 -22.23 -6.99
N LEU A 75 8.09 -21.75 -7.41
CA LEU A 75 8.27 -20.38 -7.89
C LEU A 75 8.33 -20.41 -9.40
N TYR A 76 7.55 -19.55 -10.04
CA TYR A 76 7.47 -19.40 -11.48
C TYR A 76 8.10 -18.07 -11.87
N SER A 77 8.95 -18.10 -12.91
CA SER A 77 9.51 -16.92 -13.57
C SER A 77 8.40 -16.13 -14.29
N PRO A 78 8.67 -14.91 -14.78
CA PRO A 78 7.70 -14.16 -15.58
C PRO A 78 7.21 -14.91 -16.82
N GLU A 79 8.07 -15.76 -17.39
CA GLU A 79 7.77 -16.62 -18.53
C GLU A 79 7.09 -17.95 -18.14
N GLY A 80 6.73 -18.13 -16.86
CA GLY A 80 6.08 -19.33 -16.35
C GLY A 80 7.01 -20.52 -16.10
N LYS A 81 8.33 -20.35 -16.19
CA LYS A 81 9.29 -21.44 -15.96
C LYS A 81 9.52 -21.65 -14.46
N ILE A 82 9.61 -22.90 -14.03
CA ILE A 82 9.89 -23.23 -12.63
C ILE A 82 11.33 -22.82 -12.30
N ILE A 83 11.50 -22.05 -11.23
CA ILE A 83 12.79 -21.71 -10.66
C ILE A 83 13.12 -22.76 -9.57
N PRO A 84 14.21 -23.52 -9.73
CA PRO A 84 14.53 -24.62 -8.83
C PRO A 84 14.88 -24.12 -7.42
N ALA A 85 14.58 -24.95 -6.42
CA ALA A 85 14.96 -24.72 -5.04
C ALA A 85 16.20 -25.54 -4.69
N ALA A 86 17.16 -24.92 -4.00
CA ALA A 86 18.30 -25.59 -3.38
C ALA A 86 18.25 -25.35 -1.87
N SER A 87 18.21 -26.42 -1.07
CA SER A 87 18.10 -26.34 0.40
C SER A 87 16.92 -25.48 0.90
N GLY A 88 15.78 -25.54 0.21
CA GLY A 88 14.56 -24.78 0.56
C GLY A 88 14.60 -23.29 0.16
N HIS A 89 15.69 -22.82 -0.42
CA HIS A 89 15.84 -21.47 -0.96
C HIS A 89 15.72 -21.48 -2.48
N ARG A 90 15.02 -20.49 -3.02
CA ARG A 90 14.99 -20.21 -4.46
C ARG A 90 15.76 -18.93 -4.70
N LYS A 91 16.68 -19.00 -5.65
CA LYS A 91 17.53 -17.88 -6.05
C LYS A 91 17.10 -17.47 -7.45
N TRP A 92 16.72 -16.22 -7.60
CA TRP A 92 16.40 -15.65 -8.91
C TRP A 92 17.36 -14.50 -9.20
N ARG A 93 17.98 -14.51 -10.39
CA ARG A 93 18.85 -13.42 -10.84
C ARG A 93 17.98 -12.31 -11.37
N VAL A 94 18.12 -11.14 -10.78
CA VAL A 94 17.39 -9.94 -11.18
C VAL A 94 17.87 -9.49 -12.56
N PRO A 95 16.96 -9.19 -13.51
CA PRO A 95 17.30 -8.65 -14.82
C PRO A 95 18.18 -7.39 -14.74
N SER A 96 18.92 -7.14 -15.82
CA SER A 96 19.77 -5.95 -15.93
C SER A 96 18.98 -4.66 -16.24
N GLN A 97 17.77 -4.81 -16.79
CA GLN A 97 16.90 -3.70 -17.17
C GLN A 97 15.96 -3.34 -16.01
N ALA A 98 15.79 -2.03 -15.77
CA ALA A 98 14.82 -1.51 -14.81
C ALA A 98 13.39 -1.77 -15.28
N GLY A 99 12.46 -1.95 -14.34
CA GLY A 99 11.05 -2.23 -14.64
C GLY A 99 10.40 -3.18 -13.65
N LEU A 100 9.15 -3.53 -13.91
CA LEU A 100 8.37 -4.48 -13.13
C LEU A 100 8.49 -5.89 -13.73
N TYR A 101 8.89 -6.85 -12.90
CA TYR A 101 8.91 -8.27 -13.23
C TYR A 101 8.08 -9.03 -12.21
N GLN A 102 7.16 -9.87 -12.66
CA GLN A 102 6.26 -10.60 -11.76
C GLN A 102 6.67 -12.06 -11.68
N LEU A 103 6.96 -12.51 -10.47
CA LEU A 103 7.12 -13.93 -10.14
C LEU A 103 5.85 -14.43 -9.47
N LYS A 104 5.57 -15.72 -9.56
CA LYS A 104 4.46 -16.34 -8.84
C LYS A 104 4.97 -17.44 -7.91
N MET A 105 4.64 -17.38 -6.63
CA MET A 105 4.78 -18.50 -5.72
C MET A 105 3.43 -19.18 -5.59
N ALA A 106 3.33 -20.49 -5.85
CA ALA A 106 2.06 -21.22 -5.70
C ALA A 106 2.29 -22.61 -5.10
N SER A 107 1.31 -23.10 -4.35
CA SER A 107 1.25 -24.50 -3.94
C SER A 107 1.08 -25.39 -5.17
N VAL A 108 1.57 -26.63 -5.11
CA VAL A 108 1.49 -27.59 -6.24
C VAL A 108 0.04 -27.90 -6.64
N ASN A 109 -0.89 -27.89 -5.68
CA ASN A 109 -2.33 -28.01 -5.93
C ASN A 109 -3.01 -26.71 -6.40
N HIS A 110 -2.25 -25.62 -6.55
CA HIS A 110 -2.68 -24.29 -6.97
C HIS A 110 -3.77 -23.62 -6.13
N GLN A 111 -4.07 -24.15 -4.93
CA GLN A 111 -5.08 -23.56 -4.03
C GLN A 111 -4.58 -22.30 -3.31
N ARG A 112 -3.26 -22.13 -3.17
CA ARG A 112 -2.64 -20.98 -2.50
C ARG A 112 -1.59 -20.36 -3.40
N SER A 113 -1.59 -19.05 -3.53
CA SER A 113 -0.55 -18.35 -4.28
C SER A 113 -0.29 -16.93 -3.80
N THR A 114 0.91 -16.47 -4.11
CA THR A 114 1.37 -15.09 -3.93
C THR A 114 1.98 -14.61 -5.24
N THR A 115 1.58 -13.43 -5.69
CA THR A 115 2.27 -12.67 -6.73
C THR A 115 3.38 -11.85 -6.08
N LEU A 116 4.61 -12.00 -6.59
CA LEU A 116 5.77 -11.24 -6.18
C LEU A 116 6.15 -10.25 -7.28
N ASN A 117 5.81 -8.98 -7.06
CA ASN A 117 6.24 -7.86 -7.89
C ASN A 117 7.69 -7.51 -7.55
N VAL A 118 8.58 -7.71 -8.51
CA VAL A 118 9.98 -7.32 -8.41
C VAL A 118 10.18 -6.06 -9.23
N PHE A 119 10.28 -4.91 -8.56
CA PHE A 119 10.67 -3.67 -9.20
C PHE A 119 12.19 -3.58 -9.25
N VAL A 120 12.74 -3.73 -10.44
CA VAL A 120 14.14 -3.47 -10.73
C VAL A 120 14.33 -1.97 -10.83
N MET A 121 15.05 -1.40 -9.87
CA MET A 121 15.25 0.02 -9.72
C MET A 121 16.27 0.56 -10.72
N VAL A 122 16.14 1.84 -11.05
CA VAL A 122 17.23 2.62 -11.64
C VAL A 122 18.24 2.94 -10.54
N PRO A 123 19.53 2.52 -10.66
CA PRO A 123 20.54 2.78 -9.63
C PRO A 123 20.72 4.26 -9.33
N PHE A 124 21.00 4.61 -8.07
CA PHE A 124 21.21 6.00 -7.65
C PHE A 124 22.33 6.71 -8.45
N SER A 125 23.35 5.94 -8.86
CA SER A 125 24.46 6.44 -9.68
C SER A 125 24.06 6.96 -11.06
N ARG A 126 22.82 6.70 -11.51
CA ARG A 126 22.27 7.26 -12.74
C ARG A 126 21.71 8.68 -12.59
N LEU A 127 21.64 9.19 -11.36
CA LEU A 127 21.24 10.57 -11.10
C LEU A 127 22.29 11.54 -11.65
N ALA A 128 21.87 12.39 -12.59
CA ALA A 128 22.71 13.43 -13.19
C ALA A 128 22.40 14.78 -12.53
N GLY A 129 23.24 15.20 -11.59
CA GLY A 129 22.98 16.38 -10.77
C GLY A 129 21.73 16.18 -9.91
N GLU A 130 20.64 16.89 -10.24
CA GLU A 130 19.34 16.79 -9.54
C GLU A 130 18.29 15.98 -10.30
N TYR A 131 18.63 15.43 -11.47
CA TYR A 131 17.67 14.89 -12.42
C TYR A 131 17.93 13.44 -12.75
N LEU A 132 16.84 12.69 -12.93
CA LEU A 132 16.85 11.33 -13.47
C LEU A 132 15.88 11.27 -14.64
N ASN A 133 16.40 11.06 -15.85
CA ASN A 133 15.63 11.04 -17.10
C ASN A 133 14.64 12.22 -17.22
N GLY A 134 15.09 13.44 -16.92
CA GLY A 134 14.29 14.66 -16.99
C GLY A 134 13.40 14.94 -15.76
N TYR A 135 13.20 13.96 -14.87
CA TYR A 135 12.44 14.16 -13.64
C TYR A 135 13.35 14.69 -12.52
N ARG A 136 12.97 15.81 -11.89
CA ARG A 136 13.76 16.43 -10.83
C ARG A 136 13.58 15.70 -9.51
N ILE A 137 14.64 15.06 -9.03
CA ILE A 137 14.73 14.44 -7.69
C ILE A 137 15.24 15.49 -6.68
N GLY A 138 16.18 16.35 -7.07
CA GLY A 138 16.89 17.21 -6.11
C GLY A 138 18.01 16.47 -5.39
N ARG A 139 18.46 17.03 -4.27
CA ARG A 139 19.65 16.54 -3.55
C ARG A 139 19.28 15.93 -2.21
N TYR A 140 19.65 14.66 -2.04
CA TYR A 140 19.62 14.02 -0.73
C TYR A 140 20.66 14.68 0.21
N PRO A 141 20.39 14.73 1.52
CA PRO A 141 21.40 15.12 2.51
C PRO A 141 22.65 14.25 2.36
N GLN A 142 23.81 14.88 2.27
CA GLN A 142 25.09 14.18 2.06
C GLN A 142 25.57 13.48 3.34
N ILE A 143 25.24 14.04 4.49
CA ILE A 143 25.60 13.51 5.81
C ILE A 143 24.35 12.85 6.39
N ALA A 144 24.46 11.57 6.74
CA ALA A 144 23.37 10.88 7.41
C ALA A 144 23.15 11.50 8.81
N LEU A 145 21.90 11.86 9.13
CA LEU A 145 21.56 12.42 10.43
C LEU A 145 22.01 11.48 11.56
N LYS A 146 22.90 11.96 12.43
CA LYS A 146 23.52 11.21 13.53
C LYS A 146 24.24 9.92 13.08
N GLY A 147 24.71 9.85 11.83
CA GLY A 147 25.37 8.67 11.26
C GLY A 147 24.46 7.45 11.07
N LEU A 148 23.14 7.58 11.25
CA LEU A 148 22.22 6.45 11.21
C LEU A 148 21.96 6.00 9.77
N ALA A 149 22.05 4.70 9.51
CA ALA A 149 21.91 4.11 8.17
C ALA A 149 20.58 4.45 7.48
N ILE A 150 19.50 4.64 8.25
CA ILE A 150 18.17 4.99 7.72
C ILE A 150 18.14 6.35 7.00
N TYR A 151 19.12 7.23 7.25
CA TYR A 151 19.25 8.56 6.63
C TYR A 151 20.36 8.59 5.56
N LYS A 152 20.80 7.44 5.07
CA LYS A 152 21.64 7.38 3.86
C LYS A 152 20.77 7.57 2.60
N PRO A 153 21.31 8.14 1.52
CA PRO A 153 20.63 8.16 0.23
C PRO A 153 20.16 6.76 -0.20
N PRO A 154 19.05 6.67 -0.95
CA PRO A 154 18.52 5.39 -1.41
C PRO A 154 19.49 4.74 -2.40
N ARG A 155 19.39 3.41 -2.53
CA ARG A 155 20.23 2.63 -3.44
C ARG A 155 19.88 2.86 -4.91
N GLY A 156 18.61 3.18 -5.16
CA GLY A 156 18.04 3.43 -6.47
C GLY A 156 16.61 3.94 -6.36
N PHE A 157 15.97 4.05 -7.51
CA PHE A 157 14.63 4.59 -7.66
C PHE A 157 13.75 3.64 -8.46
N VAL A 158 12.48 3.50 -8.04
CA VAL A 158 11.46 2.82 -8.84
C VAL A 158 11.07 3.74 -9.98
N GLU A 159 11.23 3.28 -11.22
CA GLU A 159 10.69 3.95 -12.39
C GLU A 159 9.19 3.68 -12.50
N VAL A 160 8.39 4.74 -12.44
CA VAL A 160 6.94 4.69 -12.57
C VAL A 160 6.58 5.22 -13.95
N THR A 161 5.74 4.49 -14.67
CA THR A 161 5.27 4.78 -16.02
C THR A 161 3.74 4.67 -16.06
N PRO A 162 3.07 5.18 -17.12
CA PRO A 162 1.63 4.98 -17.27
C PRO A 162 1.21 3.50 -17.25
N GLN A 163 2.11 2.60 -17.68
CA GLN A 163 1.83 1.17 -17.75
C GLN A 163 1.87 0.47 -16.37
N ASN A 164 2.66 0.98 -15.42
CA ASN A 164 2.84 0.33 -14.11
C ASN A 164 2.27 1.10 -12.91
N GLU A 165 1.83 2.35 -13.09
CA GLU A 165 1.36 3.19 -11.98
C GLU A 165 0.17 2.59 -11.21
N ASN A 166 -0.63 1.76 -11.88
CA ASN A 166 -1.82 1.11 -11.31
C ASN A 166 -1.54 -0.27 -10.71
N THR A 167 -0.28 -0.74 -10.73
CA THR A 167 0.11 -2.02 -10.11
C THR A 167 -0.15 -1.98 -8.61
N LEU A 168 -0.88 -2.98 -8.10
CA LEU A 168 -0.97 -3.25 -6.67
C LEU A 168 0.41 -3.64 -6.14
N ILE A 169 0.94 -2.90 -5.18
CA ILE A 169 2.23 -3.15 -4.54
C ILE A 169 2.08 -3.83 -3.17
N SER A 170 0.86 -3.89 -2.68
CA SER A 170 0.37 -4.79 -1.64
C SER A 170 -1.15 -4.98 -1.89
N PRO A 171 -1.86 -5.87 -1.18
CA PRO A 171 -3.25 -6.19 -1.52
C PRO A 171 -4.20 -5.01 -1.65
N HIS A 172 -3.97 -3.93 -0.90
CA HIS A 172 -4.86 -2.78 -0.83
C HIS A 172 -4.22 -1.47 -1.31
N PHE A 173 -2.97 -1.49 -1.80
CA PHE A 173 -2.27 -0.28 -2.20
C PHE A 173 -1.66 -0.37 -3.60
N LYS A 174 -1.85 0.67 -4.41
CA LYS A 174 -1.31 0.85 -5.76
C LYS A 174 -0.07 1.74 -5.76
N LEU A 175 0.84 1.51 -6.70
CA LEU A 175 2.09 2.26 -6.84
C LEU A 175 1.87 3.79 -6.91
N LYS A 176 0.87 4.24 -7.69
CA LYS A 176 0.57 5.66 -7.86
C LYS A 176 0.18 6.40 -6.59
N GLN A 177 -0.37 5.71 -5.58
CA GLN A 177 -0.75 6.34 -4.31
C GLN A 177 0.46 6.93 -3.58
N PHE A 178 1.67 6.43 -3.86
CA PHE A 178 2.91 6.88 -3.22
C PHE A 178 3.71 7.88 -4.06
N LEU A 179 3.22 8.28 -5.24
CA LEU A 179 3.92 9.22 -6.09
C LEU A 179 4.05 10.60 -5.43
N CYS A 180 5.17 11.25 -5.69
CA CYS A 180 5.38 12.63 -5.27
C CYS A 180 4.39 13.55 -5.99
N LYS A 181 3.72 14.44 -5.23
CA LYS A 181 2.75 15.42 -5.74
C LYS A 181 3.36 16.55 -6.58
N GLN A 182 4.66 16.48 -6.89
CA GLN A 182 5.26 17.45 -7.79
C GLN A 182 4.71 17.28 -9.21
N SER A 183 4.57 18.40 -9.91
CA SER A 183 4.28 18.38 -11.35
C SER A 183 5.42 17.73 -12.14
N GLY A 184 5.08 17.24 -13.33
CA GLY A 184 6.03 16.60 -14.25
C GLY A 184 5.42 15.43 -15.00
N GLY A 185 5.97 15.16 -16.19
CA GLY A 185 5.60 14.02 -17.02
C GLY A 185 6.21 12.69 -16.54
N TYR A 186 5.86 11.62 -17.25
CA TYR A 186 6.46 10.31 -17.09
C TYR A 186 7.79 10.17 -17.87
N PRO A 187 8.72 9.31 -17.43
CA PRO A 187 8.66 8.52 -16.20
C PRO A 187 8.83 9.37 -14.93
N LYS A 188 8.11 8.98 -13.87
CA LYS A 188 8.29 9.51 -12.52
C LYS A 188 9.12 8.53 -11.71
N TYR A 189 9.65 8.99 -10.58
CA TYR A 189 10.50 8.16 -9.74
C TYR A 189 10.12 8.26 -8.28
N LEU A 190 10.11 7.12 -7.59
CA LEU A 190 9.89 7.07 -6.16
C LEU A 190 10.86 6.14 -5.45
N VAL A 191 10.96 6.35 -4.14
CA VAL A 191 11.61 5.42 -3.21
C VAL A 191 10.51 4.91 -2.27
N LEU A 192 10.51 3.62 -1.99
CA LEU A 192 9.59 3.02 -1.05
C LEU A 192 10.29 1.91 -0.26
N GLN A 193 9.87 1.70 0.98
CA GLN A 193 10.37 0.60 1.82
C GLN A 193 9.29 -0.47 1.98
N GLU A 194 9.65 -1.73 1.80
CA GLU A 194 8.73 -2.87 1.92
C GLU A 194 8.05 -2.93 3.29
N LYS A 195 8.78 -2.53 4.34
CA LYS A 195 8.25 -2.43 5.71
C LYS A 195 7.10 -1.43 5.85
N LEU A 196 7.11 -0.34 5.08
CA LEU A 196 6.02 0.63 5.11
C LEU A 196 4.73 0.00 4.56
N LEU A 197 4.83 -0.73 3.45
CA LEU A 197 3.68 -1.42 2.85
C LEU A 197 3.07 -2.44 3.81
N LEU A 198 3.92 -3.29 4.41
CA LEU A 198 3.49 -4.25 5.43
C LEU A 198 2.82 -3.57 6.64
N LYS A 199 3.39 -2.44 7.10
CA LYS A 199 2.83 -1.65 8.19
C LYS A 199 1.44 -1.10 7.84
N LEU A 200 1.25 -0.60 6.62
CA LEU A 200 -0.02 -0.04 6.17
C LEU A 200 -1.10 -1.12 6.05
N GLU A 201 -0.78 -2.30 5.51
CA GLU A 201 -1.71 -3.45 5.46
C GLU A 201 -2.12 -3.92 6.87
N LEU A 202 -1.17 -3.95 7.81
CA LEU A 202 -1.44 -4.29 9.20
C LEU A 202 -2.36 -3.26 9.86
N ILE A 203 -2.07 -1.97 9.69
CA ILE A 203 -2.92 -0.88 10.23
C ILE A 203 -4.32 -0.94 9.62
N LEU A 204 -4.43 -1.18 8.31
CA LEU A 204 -5.72 -1.30 7.62
C LEU A 204 -6.55 -2.45 8.19
N GLY A 205 -5.92 -3.59 8.47
CA GLY A 205 -6.56 -4.71 9.16
C GLY A 205 -7.11 -4.32 10.53
N GLU A 206 -6.29 -3.72 11.40
CA GLU A 206 -6.72 -3.32 12.75
C GLU A 206 -7.84 -2.26 12.69
N VAL A 207 -7.77 -1.31 11.75
CA VAL A 207 -8.81 -0.29 11.55
C VAL A 207 -10.16 -0.96 11.20
N ASN A 208 -10.18 -1.91 10.27
CA ASN A 208 -11.39 -2.65 9.93
C ASN A 208 -11.88 -3.56 11.07
N GLU A 209 -10.97 -4.20 11.83
CA GLU A 209 -11.32 -4.97 13.04
C GLU A 209 -11.98 -4.10 14.13
N LYS A 210 -11.67 -2.80 14.17
CA LYS A 210 -12.32 -1.82 15.06
C LYS A 210 -13.65 -1.28 14.53
N GLY A 211 -14.12 -1.75 13.38
CA GLY A 211 -15.40 -1.37 12.81
C GLY A 211 -15.35 -0.19 11.84
N TYR A 212 -14.16 0.34 11.53
CA TYR A 212 -13.99 1.38 10.53
C TYR A 212 -13.80 0.73 9.16
N ARG A 213 -14.86 0.70 8.34
CA ARG A 213 -14.78 0.14 7.00
C ARG A 213 -13.81 0.95 6.15
N CYS A 214 -12.76 0.30 5.63
CA CYS A 214 -11.77 0.93 4.77
C CYS A 214 -11.14 -0.12 3.83
N ASP A 215 -11.24 0.08 2.52
CA ASP A 215 -10.62 -0.82 1.53
C ASP A 215 -9.16 -0.46 1.25
N THR A 216 -8.82 0.81 1.43
CA THR A 216 -7.48 1.36 1.28
C THR A 216 -7.44 2.70 1.98
N PHE A 217 -6.28 3.09 2.54
CA PHE A 217 -6.16 4.47 3.00
C PHE A 217 -6.01 5.42 1.82
N HIS A 218 -6.61 6.61 1.93
CA HIS A 218 -6.16 7.73 1.13
C HIS A 218 -4.73 8.05 1.55
N VAL A 219 -3.78 7.96 0.61
CA VAL A 219 -2.37 8.33 0.83
C VAL A 219 -2.21 9.79 0.43
N MET A 220 -2.39 10.69 1.40
CA MET A 220 -2.26 12.12 1.17
C MET A 220 -0.84 12.50 0.77
N SER A 221 0.16 11.81 1.32
CA SER A 221 1.55 12.01 0.95
C SER A 221 2.36 10.73 1.16
N GLY A 222 2.87 10.15 0.07
CA GLY A 222 3.81 9.03 0.11
C GLY A 222 5.26 9.51 -0.01
N TYR A 223 5.95 9.09 -1.06
CA TYR A 223 7.32 9.56 -1.33
C TYR A 223 7.32 11.04 -1.71
N ARG A 224 8.32 11.77 -1.21
CA ARG A 224 8.63 13.14 -1.64
C ARG A 224 10.03 13.16 -2.22
N THR A 225 10.21 13.74 -3.40
CA THR A 225 11.57 14.03 -3.84
C THR A 225 12.22 15.03 -2.88
N PRO A 226 13.55 14.99 -2.66
CA PRO A 226 14.23 16.05 -1.91
C PRO A 226 13.91 17.46 -2.41
N TYR A 227 13.77 17.64 -3.73
CA TYR A 227 13.34 18.90 -4.34
C TYR A 227 11.96 19.34 -3.83
N TYR A 228 10.95 18.48 -3.98
CA TYR A 228 9.58 18.79 -3.59
C TYR A 228 9.44 19.00 -2.08
N ASN A 229 10.11 18.16 -1.28
CA ASN A 229 10.10 18.29 0.17
C ASN A 229 10.64 19.66 0.62
N LYS A 230 11.72 20.15 -0.02
CA LYS A 230 12.22 21.51 0.23
C LYS A 230 11.25 22.58 -0.26
N ALA A 231 10.65 22.41 -1.44
CA ALA A 231 9.73 23.39 -2.03
C ALA A 231 8.48 23.65 -1.16
N ILE A 232 8.01 22.63 -0.44
CA ILE A 232 6.88 22.77 0.51
C ILE A 232 7.33 23.13 1.95
N GLY A 233 8.57 23.59 2.13
CA GLY A 233 9.08 24.04 3.43
C GLY A 233 9.27 22.95 4.49
N ASN A 234 9.33 21.68 4.10
CA ASN A 234 9.49 20.57 5.05
C ASN A 234 10.93 20.37 5.49
N VAL A 235 11.10 19.69 6.64
CA VAL A 235 12.42 19.44 7.23
C VAL A 235 13.32 18.55 6.35
N THR A 236 14.63 18.82 6.40
CA THR A 236 15.66 18.19 5.55
C THR A 236 15.73 16.66 5.67
N TYR A 237 15.51 16.13 6.88
CA TYR A 237 15.60 14.69 7.17
C TYR A 237 14.22 14.02 7.32
N SER A 238 13.19 14.59 6.67
CA SER A 238 11.86 13.99 6.60
C SER A 238 11.93 12.54 6.15
N ARG A 239 11.14 11.65 6.77
CA ARG A 239 11.13 10.22 6.40
C ARG A 239 10.51 9.96 5.02
N HIS A 240 9.73 10.90 4.48
CA HIS A 240 9.13 10.80 3.15
C HIS A 240 10.18 10.75 2.03
N ILE A 241 11.31 11.48 2.16
CA ILE A 241 12.36 11.45 1.13
C ILE A 241 13.09 10.11 1.09
N TYR A 242 13.01 9.30 2.14
CA TYR A 242 13.65 7.98 2.19
C TYR A 242 12.66 6.83 1.94
N GLY A 243 11.45 7.14 1.45
CA GLY A 243 10.41 6.16 1.10
C GLY A 243 9.83 5.38 2.27
N GLY A 244 10.08 5.84 3.50
CA GLY A 244 9.72 5.12 4.71
C GLY A 244 8.55 5.74 5.48
N ALA A 245 7.83 6.69 4.90
CA ALA A 245 6.72 7.39 5.55
C ALA A 245 5.50 7.55 4.64
N SER A 246 4.33 7.67 5.26
CA SER A 246 3.06 7.93 4.62
C SER A 246 2.20 8.80 5.52
N ASP A 247 1.55 9.79 4.92
CA ASP A 247 0.47 10.56 5.55
C ASP A 247 -0.86 9.97 5.03
N ILE A 248 -1.72 9.50 5.93
CA ILE A 248 -2.89 8.68 5.60
C ILE A 248 -4.17 9.16 6.33
N PHE A 249 -5.31 8.86 5.73
CA PHE A 249 -6.63 8.94 6.36
C PHE A 249 -7.62 7.94 5.73
N ILE A 250 -8.77 7.76 6.37
CA ILE A 250 -9.90 6.98 5.85
C ILE A 250 -10.82 7.92 5.09
N ASP A 251 -11.23 7.53 3.89
CA ASP A 251 -11.97 8.34 2.91
C ASP A 251 -12.88 7.37 2.13
N GLU A 252 -14.00 7.01 2.76
CA GLU A 252 -14.90 5.98 2.27
C GLU A 252 -16.35 6.46 2.20
N ASN A 253 -16.75 7.44 3.02
CA ASN A 253 -18.15 7.84 3.13
C ASN A 253 -18.34 9.36 3.32
N PRO A 254 -18.39 10.14 2.22
CA PRO A 254 -18.15 9.74 0.82
C PRO A 254 -16.66 9.66 0.49
N LYS A 255 -16.32 9.13 -0.70
CA LYS A 255 -14.97 9.23 -1.25
C LYS A 255 -14.76 10.59 -1.89
N ASP A 256 -14.24 11.57 -1.15
CA ASP A 256 -14.14 12.97 -1.57
C ASP A 256 -12.76 13.61 -1.32
N ASP A 257 -11.73 12.78 -1.14
CA ASP A 257 -10.36 13.20 -0.84
C ASP A 257 -10.23 13.95 0.50
N THR A 258 -11.22 13.77 1.39
CA THR A 258 -11.23 14.29 2.76
C THR A 258 -11.36 13.14 3.75
N MET A 259 -10.83 13.32 4.96
CA MET A 259 -10.99 12.34 6.04
C MET A 259 -12.46 12.19 6.43
N ASP A 260 -12.92 10.95 6.61
CA ASP A 260 -14.25 10.65 7.15
C ASP A 260 -14.39 11.15 8.61
N ASP A 261 -15.62 11.50 9.01
CA ASP A 261 -15.98 11.73 10.41
C ASP A 261 -15.99 10.38 11.18
N LEU A 262 -14.85 10.05 11.78
CA LEU A 262 -14.63 8.77 12.45
C LEU A 262 -15.26 8.71 13.83
N ASN A 263 -15.56 9.85 14.43
CA ASN A 263 -16.15 9.90 15.77
C ASN A 263 -17.67 10.15 15.75
N GLN A 264 -18.25 10.41 14.57
CA GLN A 264 -19.67 10.61 14.31
C GLN A 264 -20.27 11.84 15.03
N ASP A 265 -19.47 12.89 15.26
CA ASP A 265 -19.92 14.15 15.87
C ASP A 265 -20.39 15.21 14.85
N GLY A 266 -20.39 14.86 13.57
CA GLY A 266 -20.81 15.70 12.46
C GLY A 266 -19.73 16.68 11.99
N LYS A 267 -18.48 16.54 12.45
CA LYS A 267 -17.37 17.43 12.09
C LYS A 267 -16.17 16.60 11.65
N ILE A 268 -15.56 17.02 10.54
CA ILE A 268 -14.28 16.48 10.08
C ILE A 268 -13.17 17.33 10.68
N ASP A 269 -12.58 16.87 11.78
CA ASP A 269 -11.55 17.60 12.49
C ASP A 269 -10.44 16.70 13.07
N TYR A 270 -9.65 17.27 13.97
CA TYR A 270 -8.50 16.61 14.54
C TYR A 270 -8.85 15.44 15.46
N LYS A 271 -10.07 15.38 15.99
CA LYS A 271 -10.54 14.26 16.81
C LYS A 271 -10.63 12.97 15.99
N ASP A 272 -10.91 13.08 14.69
CA ASP A 272 -10.94 11.94 13.77
C ASP A 272 -9.53 11.40 13.54
N ALA A 273 -8.58 12.29 13.24
CA ALA A 273 -7.17 11.94 13.17
C ALA A 273 -6.65 11.37 14.50
N ALA A 274 -7.08 11.91 15.64
CA ALA A 274 -6.75 11.38 16.96
C ALA A 274 -7.35 9.97 17.18
N GLY A 275 -8.54 9.68 16.65
CA GLY A 275 -9.15 8.35 16.64
C GLY A 275 -8.27 7.32 15.93
N LEU A 276 -7.92 7.60 14.67
CA LEU A 276 -7.03 6.75 13.88
C LEU A 276 -5.64 6.61 14.53
N TYR A 277 -5.08 7.72 15.03
CA TYR A 277 -3.83 7.72 15.78
C TYR A 277 -3.87 6.74 16.97
N ARG A 278 -4.93 6.77 17.78
CA ARG A 278 -5.04 5.90 18.98
C ARG A 278 -5.12 4.42 18.60
N ILE A 279 -5.78 4.09 17.48
CA ILE A 279 -5.81 2.71 16.96
C ILE A 279 -4.38 2.25 16.65
N ILE A 280 -3.61 3.07 15.93
CA ILE A 280 -2.23 2.75 15.54
C ILE A 280 -1.30 2.72 16.76
N ASP A 281 -1.45 3.66 17.69
CA ASP A 281 -0.61 3.77 18.88
C ASP A 281 -0.74 2.52 19.78
N ARG A 282 -1.94 1.93 19.88
CA ARG A 282 -2.18 0.67 20.60
C ARG A 282 -1.47 -0.55 20.01
N LEU A 283 -0.93 -0.46 18.80
CA LEU A 283 -0.11 -1.51 18.21
C LEU A 283 1.32 -1.52 18.79
N TYR A 284 1.80 -0.39 19.30
CA TYR A 284 3.13 -0.30 19.89
C TYR A 284 3.21 -1.10 21.19
N GLY A 285 4.31 -1.84 21.37
CA GLY A 285 4.49 -2.79 22.48
C GLY A 285 3.97 -4.20 22.18
N LYS A 286 3.20 -4.40 21.09
CA LYS A 286 2.87 -5.74 20.61
C LYS A 286 4.07 -6.33 19.84
N ARG A 287 4.55 -7.51 20.22
CA ARG A 287 5.75 -8.15 19.63
C ARG A 287 5.69 -8.30 18.10
N PHE A 288 4.51 -8.54 17.53
CA PHE A 288 4.35 -8.65 16.09
C PHE A 288 4.55 -7.31 15.35
N TYR A 289 4.46 -6.19 16.08
CA TYR A 289 4.58 -4.84 15.54
C TYR A 289 6.01 -4.26 15.64
N ASP A 290 6.89 -4.88 16.44
CA ASP A 290 8.29 -4.46 16.62
C ASP A 290 9.06 -4.23 15.30
N PRO A 291 8.89 -5.04 14.24
CA PRO A 291 9.56 -4.80 12.96
C PRO A 291 9.17 -3.49 12.26
N PHE A 292 8.03 -2.90 12.64
CA PHE A 292 7.36 -1.75 12.00
C PHE A 292 7.39 -0.48 12.85
N LEU A 293 8.20 -0.47 13.93
CA LEU A 293 8.35 0.71 14.79
C LEU A 293 8.78 1.93 13.99
N GLY A 294 8.18 3.07 14.33
CA GLY A 294 8.60 4.34 13.78
C GLY A 294 7.86 5.53 14.37
N GLY A 295 7.81 6.59 13.58
CA GLY A 295 7.05 7.79 13.87
C GLY A 295 5.55 7.56 13.75
N LEU A 296 4.82 8.24 14.61
CA LEU A 296 3.37 8.36 14.58
C LEU A 296 3.00 9.78 15.02
N ALA A 297 2.22 10.48 14.22
CA ALA A 297 1.72 11.81 14.55
C ALA A 297 0.33 12.02 13.95
N TRP A 298 -0.45 12.89 14.56
CA TRP A 298 -1.72 13.36 14.00
C TRP A 298 -1.62 14.86 13.75
N TYR A 299 -2.38 15.34 12.77
CA TYR A 299 -2.35 16.74 12.34
C TYR A 299 -3.76 17.30 12.20
N LYS A 300 -3.91 18.57 12.56
CA LYS A 300 -5.14 19.33 12.34
C LYS A 300 -5.28 19.67 10.85
N LYS A 301 -6.52 19.95 10.45
CA LYS A 301 -6.80 20.66 9.20
C LYS A 301 -6.11 22.01 9.18
N ASN A 302 -5.63 22.43 8.00
CA ASN A 302 -5.21 23.81 7.73
C ASN A 302 -5.71 24.25 6.34
N SER A 303 -5.17 25.34 5.80
CA SER A 303 -5.55 25.86 4.47
C SER A 303 -5.19 24.95 3.31
N ASN A 304 -4.26 24.00 3.49
CA ASN A 304 -3.69 23.18 2.43
C ASN A 304 -4.20 21.73 2.46
N HIS A 305 -4.69 21.24 3.60
CA HIS A 305 -5.15 19.87 3.76
C HIS A 305 -6.14 19.70 4.93
N GLY A 306 -6.94 18.63 4.87
CA GLY A 306 -7.74 18.13 6.00
C GLY A 306 -6.91 17.51 7.12
N PRO A 307 -7.56 16.94 8.16
CA PRO A 307 -6.86 16.20 9.21
C PRO A 307 -6.29 14.89 8.66
N PHE A 308 -5.17 14.43 9.19
CA PHE A 308 -4.54 13.17 8.77
C PHE A 308 -3.61 12.59 9.84
N VAL A 309 -3.16 11.35 9.63
CA VAL A 309 -2.18 10.67 10.48
C VAL A 309 -0.91 10.37 9.70
N HIS A 310 0.22 10.77 10.25
CA HIS A 310 1.55 10.40 9.76
C HIS A 310 2.00 9.07 10.37
N VAL A 311 2.53 8.19 9.54
CA VAL A 311 3.23 6.97 9.97
C VAL A 311 4.56 6.82 9.24
N ASP A 312 5.57 6.29 9.93
CA ASP A 312 6.80 5.87 9.27
C ASP A 312 7.43 4.62 9.89
N VAL A 313 8.48 4.10 9.26
CA VAL A 313 9.25 2.91 9.70
C VAL A 313 10.70 3.26 10.08
N ARG A 314 10.91 4.36 10.80
CA ARG A 314 12.27 4.81 11.24
C ARG A 314 12.96 3.90 12.27
N GLY A 315 12.33 2.78 12.67
CA GLY A 315 12.91 1.76 13.54
C GLY A 315 12.90 2.08 15.03
N ARG A 316 12.29 3.20 15.43
CA ARG A 316 12.12 3.58 16.84
C ARG A 316 10.85 4.38 17.04
N PRO A 317 10.13 4.22 18.16
CA PRO A 317 9.00 5.06 18.50
C PRO A 317 9.40 6.54 18.48
N THR A 318 8.60 7.37 17.82
CA THR A 318 8.67 8.82 17.94
C THR A 318 7.25 9.35 17.83
N ARG A 319 6.89 10.30 18.68
CA ARG A 319 5.57 10.95 18.70
C ARG A 319 5.73 12.45 18.57
N TRP A 320 4.82 13.05 17.83
CA TRP A 320 4.63 14.48 17.68
C TRP A 320 3.22 14.70 17.14
N GLY A 321 2.83 15.94 16.91
CA GLY A 321 1.49 16.30 16.46
C GLY A 321 1.03 17.59 17.09
N ASP A 322 -0.16 18.03 16.70
CA ASP A 322 -0.75 19.32 17.07
C ASP A 322 -1.52 19.32 18.41
#